data_AF-A0A847GHZ8-F1
#
_entry.id   AF-A0A847GHZ8-F1
#
_cell.length_a   1.000
_cell.length_b   1.000
_cell.length_c   1.000
_cell.angle_alpha   90.00
_cell.angle_beta   90.00
_cell.angle_gamma   90.00
#
_symmetry.space_group_name_H-M   'P 1'
#
loop_
_entity.id
_entity.type
_entity.pdbx_description
1 polymer ?
#
loop_
_entity_poly.entity_id
_entity_poly.type
_entity_poly.pdbx_seq_one_letter_code
_entity_poly.pdbx_strand_id
1 'polypeptide(L)'
;MIETLKTIILDFQELPFDTGVPRRIGAATMPRKASVFIGVRRSGKSTYLFQIMQGLLDSVVPRENILYLNFFDDRLYNLRRGGLGVIL
;
A
#
# COMPACT_ATOMS: atom_id res chain seq x y z
N MET A 1 4.07 -13.67 14.03
CA MET A 1 3.46 -12.93 12.90
C MET A 1 3.39 -11.43 13.17
N ILE A 2 2.92 -11.00 14.36
CA ILE A 2 2.80 -9.59 14.69
C ILE A 2 4.12 -8.80 14.57
N GLU A 3 5.25 -9.36 15.03
CA GLU A 3 6.57 -8.71 14.89
C GLU A 3 6.96 -8.51 13.43
N THR A 4 6.65 -9.49 12.56
CA THR A 4 6.89 -9.38 11.11
C THR A 4 6.09 -8.23 10.50
N LEU A 5 4.83 -8.07 10.89
CA LEU A 5 3.99 -6.96 10.43
C LEU A 5 4.53 -5.61 10.93
N LYS A 6 5.00 -5.52 12.18
CA LYS A 6 5.64 -4.30 12.70
C LYS A 6 6.85 -3.92 11.86
N THR A 7 7.73 -4.87 11.53
CA THR A 7 8.89 -4.60 10.66
C THR A 7 8.46 -4.13 9.28
N ILE A 8 7.49 -4.80 8.64
CA ILE A 8 6.97 -4.37 7.31
C ILE A 8 6.42 -2.93 7.36
N ILE A 9 5.70 -2.59 8.43
CA ILE A 9 5.15 -1.24 8.62
C ILE A 9 6.28 -0.23 8.76
N LEU A 10 7.27 -0.48 9.62
CA LEU A 10 8.41 0.42 9.83
C LEU A 10 9.23 0.60 8.54
N ASP A 11 9.53 -0.48 7.83
CA ASP A 11 10.23 -0.42 6.54
C ASP A 11 9.48 0.48 5.54
N PHE A 12 8.15 0.37 5.49
CA PHE A 12 7.34 1.23 4.64
C PHE A 12 7.39 2.71 5.07
N GLN A 13 7.40 2.97 6.37
CA GLN A 13 7.52 4.34 6.89
C GLN A 13 8.84 5.00 6.48
N GLU A 14 9.87 4.25 6.12
CA GLU A 14 11.15 4.78 5.61
C GLU A 14 11.25 4.77 4.07
N LEU A 15 10.32 4.11 3.38
CA LEU A 15 10.39 3.88 1.93
C LEU A 15 10.18 5.16 1.09
N PRO A 16 11.15 5.62 0.29
CA PRO A 16 10.89 6.70 -0.65
C PRO A 16 9.87 6.27 -1.73
N PHE A 17 8.96 7.17 -2.08
CA PHE A 17 7.95 6.89 -3.11
C PHE A 17 8.49 7.25 -4.50
N ASP A 18 8.66 6.24 -5.36
CA ASP A 18 8.89 6.46 -6.79
C ASP A 18 7.55 6.67 -7.51
N THR A 19 7.24 7.94 -7.78
CA THR A 19 5.98 8.34 -8.39
C THR A 19 6.00 8.31 -9.91
N GLY A 20 7.15 8.21 -10.58
CA GLY A 20 7.24 8.28 -12.05
C GLY A 20 6.47 9.45 -12.67
N VAL A 21 5.84 9.22 -13.84
CA VAL A 21 5.05 10.25 -14.56
C VAL A 21 3.61 10.31 -14.02
N PRO A 22 3.09 11.49 -13.61
CA PRO A 22 1.74 11.65 -13.10
C PRO A 22 0.66 11.10 -14.04
N ARG A 23 -0.25 10.28 -13.50
CA ARG A 23 -1.40 9.78 -14.25
C ARG A 23 -2.57 10.73 -14.15
N ARG A 24 -3.24 10.98 -15.27
CA ARG A 24 -4.46 11.80 -15.34
C ARG A 24 -5.70 10.93 -15.13
N ILE A 25 -5.79 10.32 -13.95
CA ILE A 25 -6.92 9.49 -13.54
C ILE A 25 -7.41 10.04 -12.19
N GLY A 26 -8.73 10.15 -12.01
CA GLY A 26 -9.31 10.48 -10.71
C GLY A 26 -9.50 9.22 -9.87
N ALA A 27 -8.86 9.16 -8.70
CA ALA A 27 -9.22 8.16 -7.68
C ALA A 27 -10.44 8.68 -6.90
N ALA A 28 -11.58 8.02 -7.03
CA ALA A 28 -12.72 8.27 -6.16
C ALA A 28 -12.55 7.46 -4.86
N THR A 29 -12.73 8.11 -3.72
CA THR A 29 -12.83 7.46 -2.41
C THR A 29 -14.24 7.65 -1.85
N MET A 30 -14.75 6.64 -1.17
CA MET A 30 -16.06 6.69 -0.52
C MET A 30 -15.89 6.26 0.93
N PRO A 31 -16.48 6.98 1.90
CA PRO A 31 -16.41 6.59 3.30
C PRO A 31 -16.86 5.14 3.49
N ARG A 32 -16.09 4.37 4.26
CA ARG A 32 -16.37 2.96 4.58
C ARG A 32 -16.40 2.02 3.35
N LYS A 33 -15.77 2.42 2.24
CA LYS A 33 -15.62 1.58 1.04
C LYS A 33 -14.16 1.53 0.61
N ALA A 34 -13.77 0.39 0.04
CA ALA A 34 -12.48 0.24 -0.58
C ALA A 34 -12.58 0.60 -2.08
N SER A 35 -11.63 1.41 -2.55
CA SER A 35 -11.44 1.68 -3.97
C SER A 35 -10.45 0.68 -4.55
N VAL A 36 -10.82 0.03 -5.65
CA VAL A 36 -10.01 -1.04 -6.26
C VAL A 36 -9.52 -0.62 -7.63
N PHE A 37 -8.20 -0.65 -7.85
CA PHE A 37 -7.57 -0.36 -9.14
C PHE A 37 -7.24 -1.66 -9.88
N ILE A 38 -7.91 -1.90 -11.00
CA ILE A 38 -7.72 -3.09 -11.83
C ILE A 38 -6.95 -2.77 -13.12
N GLY A 39 -6.29 -3.78 -13.68
CA GLY A 39 -5.60 -3.66 -14.97
C GLY A 39 -4.47 -4.66 -15.14
N VAL A 40 -3.96 -4.76 -16.37
CA VAL A 40 -2.93 -5.75 -16.77
C VAL A 40 -1.62 -5.65 -15.99
N ARG A 41 -0.84 -6.75 -15.93
CA ARG A 41 0.48 -6.76 -15.28
C ARG A 41 1.37 -5.66 -15.88
N ARG A 42 2.18 -4.99 -15.04
CA ARG A 42 3.06 -3.86 -15.42
C ARG A 42 2.36 -2.61 -15.95
N SER A 43 1.05 -2.47 -15.76
CA SER A 43 0.32 -1.23 -16.08
C SER A 43 0.55 -0.07 -15.09
N GLY A 44 1.56 -0.11 -14.21
CA GLY A 44 1.86 0.99 -13.27
C GLY A 44 0.83 1.23 -12.16
N LYS A 45 0.06 0.22 -11.74
CA LYS A 45 -0.92 0.35 -10.64
C LYS A 45 -0.25 0.74 -9.32
N SER A 46 0.85 0.07 -8.96
CA SER A 46 1.60 0.39 -7.73
C SER A 46 2.20 1.79 -7.79
N THR A 47 2.74 2.21 -8.94
CA THR A 47 3.20 3.58 -9.16
C THR A 47 2.09 4.61 -8.96
N TYR A 48 0.87 4.31 -9.43
CA TYR A 48 -0.27 5.19 -9.18
C TYR A 48 -0.69 5.23 -7.70
N LEU A 49 -0.61 4.09 -6.98
CA LEU A 49 -0.82 4.09 -5.53
C LEU A 49 0.22 4.95 -4.81
N PHE A 50 1.49 4.93 -5.23
CA PHE A 50 2.52 5.83 -4.70
C PHE A 50 2.24 7.29 -5.02
N GLN A 51 1.73 7.61 -6.21
CA GLN A 51 1.27 8.98 -6.53
C GLN A 51 0.16 9.44 -5.58
N ILE A 52 -0.82 8.57 -5.27
CA ILE A 52 -1.88 8.87 -4.31
C ILE A 52 -1.29 9.11 -2.90
N MET A 53 -0.38 8.23 -2.45
CA MET A 53 0.26 8.38 -1.14
C MET A 53 1.07 9.67 -1.04
N GLN A 54 1.81 10.03 -2.09
CA GLN A 54 2.51 11.31 -2.15
C GLN A 54 1.53 12.48 -2.05
N GLY A 55 0.42 12.44 -2.80
CA GLY A 55 -0.62 13.47 -2.70
C GLY A 55 -1.24 13.59 -1.30
N LEU A 56 -1.36 12.48 -0.55
CA LEU A 56 -1.83 12.52 0.84
C LEU A 56 -0.82 13.23 1.74
N LEU A 57 0.48 12.93 1.61
CA LEU A 57 1.54 13.61 2.34
C LEU A 57 1.57 15.11 2.03
N ASP A 58 1.44 15.47 0.76
CA ASP A 58 1.39 16.86 0.31
C ASP A 58 0.15 17.60 0.87
N SER A 59 -0.93 16.86 1.17
CA SER A 59 -2.14 17.36 1.82
C SER A 59 -2.11 17.35 3.36
N VAL A 60 -0.92 17.24 3.97
CA VAL A 60 -0.70 17.28 5.43
C VAL A 60 -1.23 16.04 6.17
N VAL A 61 -1.35 14.90 5.47
CA VAL A 61 -1.57 13.61 6.16
C VAL A 61 -0.24 13.13 6.74
N PRO A 62 -0.13 12.92 8.07
CA PRO A 62 1.07 12.35 8.67
C PRO A 62 1.39 10.99 8.07
N ARG A 63 2.68 10.71 7.86
CA ARG A 63 3.12 9.49 7.17
C ARG A 63 2.75 8.21 7.94
N GLU A 64 2.77 8.30 9.25
CA GLU A 64 2.33 7.27 10.19
C GLU A 64 0.85 6.90 10.04
N ASN A 65 0.03 7.77 9.46
CA ASN A 65 -1.39 7.51 9.17
C ASN A 65 -1.61 6.85 7.81
N ILE A 66 -0.55 6.61 7.04
CA ILE A 66 -0.59 5.89 5.77
C ILE A 66 -0.04 4.47 6.00
N LEU A 67 -0.82 3.46 5.63
CA LEU A 67 -0.41 2.06 5.66
C LEU A 67 -0.34 1.50 4.25
N TYR A 68 0.80 0.91 3.90
CA TYR A 68 0.96 0.11 2.70
C TYR A 68 1.37 -1.31 3.08
N LEU A 69 0.66 -2.28 2.52
CA LEU A 69 0.95 -3.69 2.73
C LEU A 69 1.03 -4.38 1.37
N ASN A 70 2.22 -4.88 1.04
CA ASN A 70 2.43 -5.68 -0.16
C ASN A 70 2.31 -7.17 0.18
N PHE A 71 1.21 -7.81 -0.22
CA PHE A 71 1.00 -9.25 0.00
C PHE A 71 1.97 -10.16 -0.77
N PHE A 72 2.78 -9.61 -1.69
CA PHE A 72 3.86 -10.36 -2.33
C PHE A 72 5.17 -10.38 -1.53
N ASP A 73 5.24 -9.69 -0.39
CA ASP A 73 6.39 -9.77 0.52
C ASP A 73 6.61 -11.22 1.00
N ASP A 74 7.82 -11.73 0.84
CA ASP A 74 8.15 -13.12 1.17
C ASP A 74 7.99 -13.42 2.67
N ARG A 75 8.12 -12.40 3.53
CA ARG A 75 7.90 -12.53 4.98
C ARG A 75 6.44 -12.87 5.31
N LEU A 76 5.51 -12.58 4.40
CA LEU A 76 4.09 -12.90 4.52
C LEU A 76 3.72 -14.27 3.91
N TYR A 77 4.69 -15.11 3.52
CA TYR A 77 4.44 -16.42 2.92
C TYR A 77 3.44 -17.28 3.70
N ASN A 78 3.60 -17.35 5.03
CA ASN A 78 2.73 -18.13 5.91
C ASN A 78 1.30 -17.59 5.93
N LEU A 79 1.12 -16.27 5.82
CA LEU A 79 -0.20 -15.63 5.73
C LEU A 79 -0.94 -16.06 4.45
N ARG A 80 -0.22 -16.18 3.34
CA ARG A 80 -0.81 -16.61 2.06
C ARG A 80 -1.30 -18.05 2.08
N ARG A 81 -0.69 -18.92 2.90
CA ARG A 81 -1.05 -20.36 2.99
C ARG A 81 -2.08 -20.65 4.08
N GLY A 82 -1.94 -20.02 5.25
CA GLY A 82 -2.79 -20.28 6.42
C GLY A 82 -4.02 -19.38 6.53
N GLY A 83 -4.16 -18.35 5.69
CA GLY A 83 -5.22 -17.35 5.80
C GLY A 83 -5.02 -16.40 6.99
N LEU A 84 -5.97 -15.48 7.23
CA LEU A 84 -5.82 -14.43 8.26
C LEU A 84 -5.74 -14.97 9.70
N GLY A 85 -6.14 -16.22 9.94
CA GLY A 85 -6.07 -16.84 11.28
C GLY A 85 -4.64 -16.98 11.83
N VAL A 86 -3.62 -16.91 10.98
CA VAL A 86 -2.20 -16.95 11.44
C VAL A 86 -1.69 -15.63 12.00
N ILE A 87 -2.52 -14.58 11.99
CA ILE A 87 -2.20 -13.25 12.54
C ILE A 87 -2.50 -13.19 14.05
N LEU A 88 -3.49 -13.95 14.52
CA LEU A 88 -3.98 -13.97 15.91
C LEU A 88 -3.05 -14.73 16.85
#